data_AF-A0A367YU94-F1
#
_entry.id   AF-A0A367YU94-F1
#
_cell.length_a   1.000
_cell.length_b   1.000
_cell.length_c   1.000
_cell.angle_alpha   90.00
_cell.angle_beta   90.00
_cell.angle_gamma   90.00
#
_symmetry.space_group_name_H-M   'P 1'
#
loop_
_entity.id
_entity.type
_entity.pdbx_description
1 polymer ?
#
loop_
_entity_poly.entity_id
_entity_poly.type
_entity_poly.pdbx_seq_one_letter_code
_entity_poly.pdbx_strand_id
1 'polypeptide(L)'
;MGLRDLRLQLAGARGLSTPGAGSALRTTLTDRTLDRLQQLWRQATEEHEHPIKVGSGTALACTGSLARGDGGPLSDLDLVLLHDGRSLSPADLAEVADRLWYPLWDSGVGLDHSVRSLAQCRAVASGDLAVAAAMLDLRPVAGDEALVAGVRKQLAEDWRAQSRKRLPELVEAVAARHEQAGDLSQSLQPDLKEARGGLRDMVVLRALTRSWLADRPHGAPDQAYSRLLDVRDALHLVTGRSRSILARQEQQPVAEVLGLADADELLTEVSRSARVVHQAVHTTMRAARQSQRARSRRIGPRRPQLEPLGEGLYLHDGEVVLGRGHDLDDPLLVLHAALAAATRQIPLAPATAANLAENGAPLPRPWPEEARRLLIRLLGSGDGLLEVWESLDQAGVVDAWLPCWAAVRSRPQRNSIHRHTVDRHLLETVLHAARQQHRHRPDLLLVAALLHDIGKIRGADDHSVVGAPIAARTALHLGFDADDAAVVELLVREHLTLVTLATTADPTDPATIEAGLRAVRHRVEVVDLLEALTEADARSVGAKAWSPWRATLLHSLTGHLRARLGGGDDGAEQHVGLAG
;
A
#
# COMPACT_ATOMS: atom_id res chain seq x y z
N MET A 1 -24.80 30.28 -11.20
CA MET A 1 -23.72 29.61 -10.46
C MET A 1 -23.46 28.26 -11.11
N GLY A 2 -22.22 27.95 -11.49
CA GLY A 2 -21.87 26.69 -12.13
C GLY A 2 -22.00 25.49 -11.18
N LEU A 3 -22.17 24.28 -11.73
CA LEU A 3 -22.32 23.05 -10.95
C LEU A 3 -21.08 22.74 -10.09
N ARG A 4 -19.86 23.05 -10.58
CA ARG A 4 -18.64 22.95 -9.79
C ARG A 4 -18.67 23.82 -8.53
N ASP A 5 -19.02 25.10 -8.69
CA ASP A 5 -19.02 26.05 -7.58
C ASP A 5 -20.11 25.70 -6.56
N LEU A 6 -21.26 25.25 -7.02
CA LEU A 6 -22.34 24.75 -6.16
C LEU A 6 -21.85 23.61 -5.27
N ARG A 7 -21.14 22.62 -5.84
CA ARG A 7 -20.62 21.47 -5.09
C ARG A 7 -19.57 21.89 -4.05
N LEU A 8 -18.68 22.82 -4.40
CA LEU A 8 -17.70 23.37 -3.45
C LEU A 8 -18.36 24.16 -2.32
N GLN A 9 -19.36 24.99 -2.62
CA GLN A 9 -20.08 25.76 -1.61
C GLN A 9 -20.82 24.84 -0.62
N LEU A 10 -21.50 23.81 -1.13
CA LEU A 10 -22.18 22.81 -0.30
C LEU A 10 -21.21 22.05 0.61
N ALA A 11 -20.03 21.72 0.10
CA ALA A 11 -19.00 21.03 0.87
C ALA A 11 -18.38 21.91 1.95
N GLY A 12 -18.05 23.17 1.64
CA GLY A 12 -17.51 24.12 2.60
C GLY A 12 -18.46 24.42 3.77
N ALA A 13 -19.77 24.38 3.54
CA ALA A 13 -20.77 24.73 4.55
C ALA A 13 -21.00 23.64 5.63
N ARG A 14 -20.67 22.37 5.37
CA ARG A 14 -21.03 21.26 6.26
C ARG A 14 -19.93 20.80 7.21
N GLY A 15 -18.66 21.14 6.92
CA GLY A 15 -17.51 20.61 7.64
C GLY A 15 -17.36 19.08 7.49
N LEU A 16 -16.18 18.54 7.80
CA LEU A 16 -15.89 17.09 7.74
C LEU A 16 -15.39 16.52 9.07
N SER A 17 -15.34 17.33 10.13
CA SER A 17 -14.74 16.97 11.41
C SER A 17 -15.59 16.08 12.32
N THR A 18 -16.86 15.83 11.96
CA THR A 18 -17.76 14.98 12.76
C THR A 18 -17.97 13.62 12.10
N PRO A 19 -18.04 12.52 12.87
CA PRO A 19 -18.31 11.19 12.33
C PRO A 19 -19.58 11.17 11.46
N GLY A 20 -19.47 10.65 10.24
CA GLY A 20 -20.59 10.55 9.31
C GLY A 20 -20.85 11.80 8.47
N ALA A 21 -20.20 12.94 8.74
CA ALA A 21 -20.37 14.18 7.98
C ALA A 21 -20.04 14.00 6.49
N GLY A 22 -18.96 13.28 6.18
CA GLY A 22 -18.57 13.02 4.80
C GLY A 22 -19.60 12.19 4.03
N SER A 23 -20.20 11.16 4.66
CA SER A 23 -21.28 10.41 4.03
C SER A 23 -22.50 11.28 3.75
N ALA A 24 -22.93 12.09 4.73
CA ALA A 24 -24.06 13.00 4.56
C ALA A 24 -23.79 14.06 3.48
N LEU A 25 -22.55 14.57 3.41
CA LEU A 25 -22.11 15.48 2.36
C LEU A 25 -22.25 14.82 0.99
N ARG A 26 -21.68 13.63 0.78
CA ARG A 26 -21.73 12.92 -0.50
C ARG A 26 -23.17 12.61 -0.94
N THR A 27 -24.05 12.23 -0.02
CA THR A 27 -25.49 12.06 -0.31
C THR A 27 -26.08 13.37 -0.84
N THR A 28 -25.88 14.49 -0.15
CA THR A 28 -26.41 15.78 -0.60
C THR A 28 -25.78 16.26 -1.92
N LEU A 29 -24.48 16.05 -2.13
CA LEU A 29 -23.84 16.36 -3.41
C LEU A 29 -24.42 15.52 -4.55
N THR A 30 -24.67 14.23 -4.30
CA THR A 30 -25.29 13.32 -5.25
C THR A 30 -26.69 13.79 -5.63
N ASP A 31 -27.55 14.03 -4.64
CA ASP A 31 -28.94 14.45 -4.87
C ASP A 31 -29.00 15.77 -5.65
N ARG A 32 -28.23 16.78 -5.23
CA ARG A 32 -28.18 18.08 -5.90
C ARG A 32 -27.61 18.00 -7.32
N THR A 33 -26.65 17.10 -7.55
CA THR A 33 -26.10 16.89 -8.89
C THR A 33 -27.12 16.21 -9.79
N LEU A 34 -27.81 15.17 -9.30
CA LEU A 34 -28.85 14.49 -10.07
C LEU A 34 -30.02 15.43 -10.40
N ASP A 35 -30.49 16.23 -9.43
CA ASP A 35 -31.50 17.27 -9.65
C ASP A 35 -31.09 18.22 -10.77
N ARG A 36 -29.82 18.68 -10.76
CA ARG A 36 -29.32 19.61 -11.77
C ARG A 36 -29.23 18.96 -13.15
N LEU A 37 -28.81 17.69 -13.23
CA LEU A 37 -28.76 16.96 -14.49
C LEU A 37 -30.18 16.71 -15.06
N GLN A 38 -31.16 16.44 -14.20
CA GLN A 38 -32.57 16.31 -14.61
C GLN A 38 -33.16 17.63 -15.11
N GLN A 39 -32.80 18.76 -14.48
CA GLN A 39 -33.16 20.08 -15.00
C GLN A 39 -32.52 20.33 -16.36
N LEU A 40 -31.23 20.04 -16.49
CA LEU A 40 -30.52 20.22 -17.75
C LEU A 40 -31.08 19.33 -18.87
N TRP A 41 -31.50 18.11 -18.55
CA TRP A 41 -32.22 17.24 -19.47
C TRP A 41 -33.49 17.91 -20.01
N ARG A 42 -34.37 18.39 -19.11
CA ARG A 42 -35.60 19.08 -19.53
C ARG A 42 -35.33 20.31 -20.38
N GLN A 43 -34.28 21.07 -20.06
CA GLN A 43 -33.83 22.23 -20.84
C GLN A 43 -33.33 21.86 -22.23
N ALA A 44 -32.59 20.76 -22.35
CA ALA A 44 -32.06 20.27 -23.62
C ALA A 44 -33.16 19.72 -24.54
N THR A 45 -34.23 19.15 -23.96
CA THR A 45 -35.27 18.41 -24.69
C THR A 45 -36.58 19.19 -24.83
N GLU A 46 -37.28 19.42 -23.72
CA GLU A 46 -38.68 19.88 -23.70
C GLU A 46 -38.80 21.40 -23.66
N GLU A 47 -37.91 22.08 -22.93
CA GLU A 47 -37.98 23.52 -22.65
C GLU A 47 -37.11 24.35 -23.62
N HIS A 48 -36.52 23.74 -24.65
CA HIS A 48 -35.72 24.44 -25.67
C HIS A 48 -36.62 25.18 -26.68
N GLU A 49 -36.08 26.22 -27.33
CA GLU A 49 -36.76 26.95 -28.42
C GLU A 49 -37.16 26.04 -29.60
N HIS A 50 -36.43 24.92 -29.75
CA HIS A 50 -36.70 23.86 -30.72
C HIS A 50 -36.78 22.52 -29.95
N PRO A 51 -37.96 22.17 -29.40
CA PRO A 51 -38.11 21.00 -28.55
C PRO A 51 -37.87 19.71 -29.33
N ILE A 52 -37.10 18.80 -28.73
CA ILE A 52 -36.91 17.44 -29.24
C ILE A 52 -37.74 16.52 -28.34
N LYS A 53 -38.75 15.86 -28.93
CA LYS A 53 -39.58 14.90 -28.19
C LYS A 53 -38.78 13.64 -27.90
N VAL A 54 -38.17 13.60 -26.73
CA VAL A 54 -37.47 12.42 -26.25
C VAL A 54 -38.46 11.52 -25.52
N GLY A 55 -39.10 10.61 -26.27
CA GLY A 55 -39.99 9.57 -25.74
C GLY A 55 -39.23 8.34 -25.23
N SER A 56 -39.81 7.15 -25.40
CA SER A 56 -39.10 5.89 -25.16
C SER A 56 -37.91 5.73 -26.11
N GLY A 57 -36.82 5.10 -25.66
CA GLY A 57 -35.65 4.78 -26.49
C GLY A 57 -34.49 5.78 -26.43
N THR A 58 -34.51 6.77 -25.54
CA THR A 58 -33.33 7.60 -25.22
C THR A 58 -33.34 8.00 -23.74
N ALA A 59 -32.18 7.93 -23.09
CA ALA A 59 -32.06 8.21 -21.66
C ALA A 59 -30.67 8.75 -21.30
N LEU A 60 -30.62 9.67 -20.35
CA LEU A 60 -29.38 10.07 -19.68
C LEU A 60 -29.15 9.16 -18.47
N ALA A 61 -27.97 8.56 -18.41
CA ALA A 61 -27.51 7.75 -17.29
C ALA A 61 -26.16 8.26 -16.77
N CYS A 62 -25.84 7.91 -15.53
CA CYS A 62 -24.52 8.12 -14.95
C CYS A 62 -23.89 6.78 -14.56
N THR A 63 -22.57 6.80 -14.46
CA THR A 63 -21.75 5.69 -13.98
C THR A 63 -20.78 6.18 -12.91
N GLY A 64 -19.86 5.32 -12.48
CA GLY A 64 -18.75 5.74 -11.64
C GLY A 64 -19.20 6.27 -10.27
N SER A 65 -18.54 7.35 -9.83
CA SER A 65 -18.69 7.83 -8.46
C SER A 65 -20.05 8.44 -8.15
N LEU A 66 -20.64 9.14 -9.12
CA LEU A 66 -21.98 9.70 -8.99
C LEU A 66 -23.03 8.59 -8.84
N ALA A 67 -22.94 7.55 -9.65
CA ALA A 67 -23.91 6.46 -9.62
C ALA A 67 -23.89 5.69 -8.28
N ARG A 68 -22.69 5.53 -7.69
CA ARG A 68 -22.50 4.89 -6.39
C ARG A 68 -22.79 5.81 -5.19
N GLY A 69 -22.97 7.11 -5.41
CA GLY A 69 -23.10 8.10 -4.33
C GLY A 69 -21.80 8.32 -3.55
N ASP A 70 -20.64 8.00 -4.14
CA ASP A 70 -19.32 8.20 -3.55
C ASP A 70 -18.54 9.35 -4.18
N GLY A 71 -19.18 10.17 -5.01
CA GLY A 71 -18.60 11.37 -5.61
C GLY A 71 -18.29 12.46 -4.58
N GLY A 72 -17.07 13.00 -4.63
CA GLY A 72 -16.62 14.08 -3.77
C GLY A 72 -16.98 15.47 -4.32
N PRO A 73 -16.50 16.56 -3.69
CA PRO A 73 -16.80 17.93 -4.13
C PRO A 73 -16.37 18.22 -5.58
N LEU A 74 -15.22 17.66 -5.97
CA LEU A 74 -14.59 17.90 -7.28
C LEU A 74 -14.43 16.63 -8.12
N SER A 75 -15.14 15.55 -7.79
CA SER A 75 -15.14 14.34 -8.61
C SER A 75 -15.77 14.58 -9.97
N ASP A 76 -15.18 13.97 -10.99
CA ASP A 76 -15.67 14.03 -12.37
C ASP A 76 -17.06 13.39 -12.49
N LEU A 77 -17.82 13.83 -13.49
CA LEU A 77 -19.10 13.26 -13.88
C LEU A 77 -18.86 12.28 -15.04
N ASP A 78 -19.20 11.02 -14.82
CA ASP A 78 -19.17 9.99 -15.86
C ASP A 78 -20.61 9.79 -16.38
N LEU A 79 -20.93 10.36 -17.55
CA LEU A 79 -22.28 10.38 -18.12
C LEU A 79 -22.38 9.55 -19.41
N VAL A 80 -23.54 8.92 -19.62
CA VAL A 80 -23.85 8.17 -20.84
C VAL A 80 -25.22 8.57 -21.34
N LEU A 81 -25.28 9.12 -22.54
CA LEU A 81 -26.53 9.29 -23.28
C LEU A 81 -26.81 8.00 -24.05
N LEU A 82 -27.79 7.24 -23.58
CA LEU A 82 -28.22 5.99 -24.17
C LEU A 82 -29.28 6.23 -25.23
N HIS A 83 -29.22 5.47 -26.31
CA HIS A 83 -30.24 5.48 -27.37
C HIS A 83 -30.49 4.06 -27.92
N ASP A 84 -31.68 3.83 -28.48
CA ASP A 84 -32.04 2.59 -29.18
C ASP A 84 -31.68 2.61 -30.67
N GLY A 85 -31.32 3.78 -31.20
CA GLY A 85 -30.94 4.01 -32.59
C GLY A 85 -32.13 4.08 -33.56
N ARG A 86 -33.35 4.18 -33.03
CA ARG A 86 -34.60 4.20 -33.81
C ARG A 86 -35.52 5.35 -33.43
N SER A 87 -35.56 5.71 -32.15
CA SER A 87 -36.48 6.74 -31.63
C SER A 87 -36.09 8.17 -31.98
N LEU A 88 -34.78 8.44 -32.13
CA LEU A 88 -34.27 9.75 -32.53
C LEU A 88 -33.44 9.63 -33.80
N SER A 89 -33.53 10.66 -34.65
CA SER A 89 -32.62 10.78 -35.79
C SER A 89 -31.19 11.03 -35.28
N PRO A 90 -30.14 10.69 -36.05
CA PRO A 90 -28.76 11.00 -35.66
C PRO A 90 -28.51 12.48 -35.41
N ALA A 91 -29.20 13.37 -36.14
CA ALA A 91 -29.09 14.81 -35.98
C ALA A 91 -29.72 15.27 -34.64
N ASP A 92 -30.93 14.81 -34.33
CA ASP A 92 -31.59 15.15 -33.06
C ASP A 92 -30.82 14.59 -31.86
N LEU A 93 -30.25 13.39 -31.98
CA LEU A 93 -29.43 12.80 -30.93
C LEU A 93 -28.16 13.60 -30.67
N ALA A 94 -27.47 14.04 -31.73
CA ALA A 94 -26.30 14.91 -31.62
C ALA A 94 -26.67 16.26 -31.00
N GLU A 95 -27.80 16.83 -31.40
CA GLU A 95 -28.30 18.09 -30.85
C GLU A 95 -28.63 17.98 -29.36
N VAL A 96 -29.32 16.91 -28.92
CA VAL A 96 -29.56 16.66 -27.49
C VAL A 96 -28.24 16.49 -26.74
N ALA A 97 -27.29 15.75 -27.31
CA ALA A 97 -25.97 15.56 -26.72
C ALA A 97 -25.26 16.90 -26.50
N ASP A 98 -25.17 17.74 -27.53
CA ASP A 98 -24.53 19.06 -27.46
C ASP A 98 -25.19 19.97 -26.42
N ARG A 99 -26.53 20.01 -26.38
CA ARG A 99 -27.28 20.77 -25.38
C ARG A 99 -27.06 20.29 -23.95
N LEU A 100 -26.68 19.03 -23.74
CA LEU A 100 -26.32 18.49 -22.43
C LEU A 100 -24.86 18.77 -22.08
N TRP A 101 -23.93 18.60 -23.03
CA TRP A 101 -22.50 18.62 -22.76
C TRP A 101 -21.93 20.03 -22.65
N TYR A 102 -22.30 20.96 -23.54
CA TYR A 102 -21.78 22.33 -23.50
C TYR A 102 -22.01 23.04 -22.16
N PRO A 103 -23.24 23.04 -21.58
CA PRO A 103 -23.46 23.68 -20.29
C PRO A 103 -22.69 23.02 -19.13
N LEU A 104 -22.39 21.72 -19.23
CA LEU A 104 -21.59 21.02 -18.23
C LEU A 104 -20.11 21.38 -18.35
N TRP A 105 -19.56 21.42 -19.56
CA TRP A 105 -18.18 21.91 -19.78
C TRP A 105 -18.03 23.36 -19.30
N ASP A 106 -18.96 24.23 -19.65
CA ASP A 106 -18.95 25.65 -19.25
C ASP A 106 -19.08 25.82 -17.73
N SER A 107 -19.65 24.83 -17.03
CA SER A 107 -19.74 24.84 -15.56
C SER A 107 -18.41 24.55 -14.85
N GLY A 108 -17.38 24.16 -15.60
CA GLY A 108 -16.04 23.84 -15.08
C GLY A 108 -15.94 22.50 -14.35
N VAL A 109 -16.98 21.67 -14.36
CA VAL A 109 -16.93 20.32 -13.78
C VAL A 109 -16.15 19.38 -14.72
N GLY A 110 -15.35 18.48 -14.16
CA GLY A 110 -14.77 17.40 -14.95
C GLY A 110 -15.89 16.51 -15.52
N LEU A 111 -15.86 16.25 -16.82
CA LEU A 111 -16.89 15.50 -17.53
C LEU A 111 -16.24 14.45 -18.44
N ASP A 112 -16.48 13.19 -18.14
CA ASP A 112 -16.34 12.08 -19.09
C ASP A 112 -17.74 11.73 -19.58
N HIS A 113 -17.95 11.70 -20.89
CA HIS A 113 -19.26 11.52 -21.48
C HIS A 113 -19.20 10.62 -22.70
N SER A 114 -20.33 10.00 -23.03
CA SER A 114 -20.46 9.19 -24.23
C SER A 114 -21.89 9.11 -24.71
N VAL A 115 -22.08 8.93 -26.02
CA VAL A 115 -23.37 8.62 -26.63
C VAL A 115 -23.30 7.20 -27.17
N ARG A 116 -24.12 6.29 -26.63
CA ARG A 116 -24.00 4.85 -26.92
C ARG A 116 -25.34 4.13 -27.00
N SER A 117 -25.47 3.26 -27.99
CA SER A 117 -26.45 2.18 -27.99
C SER A 117 -26.01 1.03 -27.08
N LEU A 118 -26.93 0.11 -26.77
CA LEU A 118 -26.61 -1.14 -26.07
C LEU A 118 -25.45 -1.89 -26.74
N ALA A 119 -25.46 -2.01 -28.07
CA ALA A 119 -24.41 -2.72 -28.80
C ALA A 119 -23.03 -2.07 -28.60
N GLN A 120 -22.97 -0.74 -28.62
CA GLN A 120 -21.72 0.00 -28.38
C GLN A 120 -21.26 -0.12 -26.91
N CYS A 121 -22.18 -0.06 -25.93
CA CYS A 121 -21.84 -0.31 -24.53
C CYS A 121 -21.20 -1.69 -24.33
N ARG A 122 -21.79 -2.74 -24.94
CA ARG A 122 -21.25 -4.10 -24.90
C ARG A 122 -19.87 -4.20 -25.56
N ALA A 123 -19.70 -3.55 -26.72
CA ALA A 123 -18.42 -3.56 -27.44
C ALA A 123 -17.30 -2.96 -26.59
N VAL A 124 -17.51 -1.78 -25.99
CA VAL A 124 -16.48 -1.13 -25.16
C VAL A 124 -16.22 -1.92 -23.88
N ALA A 125 -17.25 -2.40 -23.19
CA ALA A 125 -17.09 -3.23 -22.00
C ALA A 125 -16.36 -4.57 -22.28
N SER A 126 -16.52 -5.13 -23.49
CA SER A 126 -15.79 -6.34 -23.87
C SER A 126 -14.29 -6.08 -24.06
N GLY A 127 -13.91 -4.89 -24.51
CA GLY A 127 -12.51 -4.51 -24.76
C GLY A 127 -11.75 -4.00 -23.53
N ASP A 128 -12.45 -3.45 -22.53
CA ASP A 128 -11.82 -2.77 -21.39
C ASP A 128 -12.48 -3.17 -20.06
N LEU A 129 -11.69 -3.78 -19.16
CA LEU A 129 -12.14 -4.23 -17.84
C LEU A 129 -12.55 -3.07 -16.92
N ALA A 130 -11.86 -1.94 -16.98
CA ALA A 130 -12.16 -0.78 -16.15
C ALA A 130 -13.49 -0.17 -16.57
N VAL A 131 -13.74 -0.06 -17.88
CA VAL A 131 -15.03 0.40 -18.41
C VAL A 131 -16.14 -0.60 -18.07
N ALA A 132 -15.90 -1.90 -18.22
CA ALA A 132 -16.86 -2.93 -17.85
C ALA A 132 -17.25 -2.82 -16.37
N ALA A 133 -16.26 -2.72 -15.47
CA ALA A 133 -16.48 -2.58 -14.04
C ALA A 133 -17.26 -1.31 -13.69
N ALA A 134 -16.94 -0.17 -14.33
CA ALA A 134 -17.65 1.09 -14.14
C ALA A 134 -19.13 0.95 -14.58
N MET A 135 -19.39 0.44 -15.79
CA MET A 135 -20.75 0.32 -16.32
C MET A 135 -21.66 -0.61 -15.52
N LEU A 136 -21.13 -1.48 -14.64
CA LEU A 136 -21.97 -2.24 -13.71
C LEU A 136 -22.74 -1.33 -12.74
N ASP A 137 -22.23 -0.12 -12.47
CA ASP A 137 -22.86 0.87 -11.59
C ASP A 137 -23.92 1.73 -12.29
N LEU A 138 -24.23 1.50 -13.57
CA LEU A 138 -25.11 2.35 -14.37
C LEU A 138 -26.42 2.71 -13.64
N ARG A 139 -26.70 4.01 -13.53
CA ARG A 139 -27.87 4.55 -12.83
C ARG A 139 -28.63 5.51 -13.75
N PRO A 140 -29.98 5.41 -13.84
CA PRO A 140 -30.76 6.36 -14.61
C PRO A 140 -30.70 7.76 -13.98
N VAL A 141 -30.64 8.78 -14.83
CA VAL A 141 -30.74 10.19 -14.44
C VAL A 141 -32.04 10.78 -14.95
N ALA A 142 -32.31 10.66 -16.26
CA ALA A 142 -33.51 11.17 -16.92
C ALA A 142 -33.83 10.42 -18.22
N GLY A 143 -35.04 10.57 -18.76
CA GLY A 143 -35.51 9.90 -19.97
C GLY A 143 -36.02 8.48 -19.72
N ASP A 144 -35.81 7.57 -20.66
CA ASP A 144 -36.31 6.19 -20.60
C ASP A 144 -35.54 5.31 -19.58
N GLU A 145 -36.07 5.20 -18.36
CA GLU A 145 -35.49 4.36 -17.32
C GLU A 145 -35.46 2.87 -17.67
N ALA A 146 -36.41 2.39 -18.49
CA ALA A 146 -36.48 0.99 -18.90
C ALA A 146 -35.31 0.64 -19.84
N LEU A 147 -34.91 1.58 -20.71
CA LEU A 147 -33.71 1.44 -21.53
C LEU A 147 -32.45 1.29 -20.65
N VAL A 148 -32.28 2.16 -19.65
CA VAL A 148 -31.13 2.10 -18.73
C VAL A 148 -31.11 0.76 -17.97
N ALA A 149 -32.27 0.34 -17.46
CA ALA A 149 -32.40 -0.93 -16.74
C ALA A 149 -32.06 -2.14 -17.64
N GLY A 150 -32.52 -2.12 -18.90
CA GLY A 150 -32.21 -3.13 -19.90
C GLY A 150 -30.72 -3.21 -20.22
N VAL A 151 -30.06 -2.06 -20.42
CA VAL A 151 -28.62 -1.99 -20.67
C VAL A 151 -27.83 -2.52 -19.47
N ARG A 152 -28.16 -2.06 -18.25
CA ARG A 152 -27.50 -2.54 -17.02
C ARG A 152 -27.64 -4.05 -16.84
N LYS A 153 -28.84 -4.59 -17.09
CA LYS A 153 -29.09 -6.03 -16.99
C LYS A 153 -28.20 -6.81 -17.96
N GLN A 154 -28.16 -6.42 -19.23
CA GLN A 154 -27.36 -7.11 -20.24
C GLN A 154 -25.86 -7.05 -19.93
N LEU A 155 -25.35 -5.90 -19.48
CA LEU A 155 -23.94 -5.76 -19.10
C LEU A 155 -23.58 -6.61 -17.88
N ALA A 156 -24.47 -6.70 -16.89
CA ALA A 156 -24.26 -7.58 -15.74
C ALA A 156 -24.28 -9.06 -16.12
N GLU A 157 -25.14 -9.47 -17.06
CA GLU A 157 -25.17 -10.83 -17.61
C GLU A 157 -23.89 -11.15 -18.38
N ASP A 158 -23.44 -10.26 -19.26
CA ASP A 158 -22.19 -10.41 -20.02
C ASP A 158 -20.98 -10.48 -19.08
N TRP A 159 -20.91 -9.62 -18.06
CA TRP A 159 -19.86 -9.64 -17.04
C TRP A 159 -19.81 -10.98 -16.31
N ARG A 160 -20.96 -11.49 -15.84
CA ARG A 160 -21.03 -12.80 -15.18
C ARG A 160 -20.62 -13.93 -16.10
N ALA A 161 -21.09 -13.92 -17.35
CA ALA A 161 -20.77 -14.94 -18.34
C ALA A 161 -19.25 -15.00 -18.63
N GLN A 162 -18.59 -13.84 -18.67
CA GLN A 162 -17.15 -13.73 -19.00
C GLN A 162 -16.23 -13.73 -17.78
N SER A 163 -16.75 -13.49 -16.57
CA SER A 163 -16.00 -13.28 -15.33
C SER A 163 -14.90 -14.32 -15.09
N ARG A 164 -15.20 -15.60 -15.28
CA ARG A 164 -14.23 -16.69 -15.11
C ARG A 164 -13.11 -16.64 -16.15
N LYS A 165 -13.41 -16.30 -17.40
CA LYS A 165 -12.41 -16.21 -18.47
C LYS A 165 -11.51 -15.00 -18.27
N ARG A 166 -12.08 -13.89 -17.80
CA ARG A 166 -11.39 -12.60 -17.64
C ARG A 166 -10.81 -12.37 -16.24
N LEU A 167 -11.01 -13.29 -15.29
CA LEU A 167 -10.44 -13.16 -13.95
C LEU A 167 -8.90 -13.03 -13.97
N PRO A 168 -8.15 -13.81 -14.77
CA PRO A 168 -6.70 -13.60 -14.89
C PRO A 168 -6.34 -12.20 -15.39
N GLU A 169 -7.01 -11.70 -16.44
CA GLU A 169 -6.81 -10.34 -16.96
C GLU A 169 -7.07 -9.29 -15.87
N LEU A 170 -8.09 -9.47 -15.03
CA LEU A 170 -8.41 -8.57 -13.93
C LEU A 170 -7.33 -8.58 -12.84
N VAL A 171 -6.79 -9.75 -12.50
CA VAL A 171 -5.67 -9.83 -11.54
C VAL A 171 -4.46 -9.10 -12.09
N GLU A 172 -4.08 -9.37 -13.34
CA GLU A 172 -2.91 -8.75 -13.97
C GLU A 172 -3.07 -7.23 -14.02
N ALA A 173 -4.26 -6.73 -14.39
CA ALA A 173 -4.55 -5.29 -14.39
C ALA A 173 -4.47 -4.67 -12.98
N VAL A 174 -4.90 -5.38 -11.94
CA VAL A 174 -4.76 -4.93 -10.54
C VAL A 174 -3.29 -4.87 -10.13
N ALA A 175 -2.52 -5.92 -10.40
CA ALA A 175 -1.11 -6.00 -10.07
C ALA A 175 -0.30 -4.90 -10.77
N ALA A 176 -0.51 -4.70 -12.07
CA ALA A 176 0.15 -3.66 -12.85
C ALA A 176 -0.16 -2.25 -12.32
N ARG A 177 -1.42 -1.99 -11.92
CA ARG A 177 -1.78 -0.72 -11.29
C ARG A 177 -1.11 -0.53 -9.94
N HIS A 178 -1.05 -1.56 -9.10
CA HIS A 178 -0.38 -1.51 -7.81
C HIS A 178 1.13 -1.27 -7.96
N GLU A 179 1.78 -1.86 -8.95
CA GLU A 179 3.19 -1.63 -9.25
C GLU A 179 3.46 -0.17 -9.64
N GLN A 180 2.58 0.42 -10.46
CA GLN A 180 2.72 1.81 -10.91
C GLN A 180 2.40 2.84 -9.83
N ALA A 181 1.33 2.62 -9.06
CA ALA A 181 0.82 3.58 -8.08
C ALA A 181 1.40 3.37 -6.67
N GLY A 182 2.01 2.21 -6.41
CA GLY A 182 2.58 1.83 -5.12
C GLY A 182 1.53 1.35 -4.10
N ASP A 183 1.97 1.31 -2.84
CA ASP A 183 1.15 0.86 -1.70
C ASP A 183 0.69 2.04 -0.85
N LEU A 184 -0.63 2.18 -0.69
CA LEU A 184 -1.23 3.28 0.06
C LEU A 184 -0.83 3.23 1.54
N SER A 185 -0.63 2.03 2.11
CA SER A 185 -0.36 1.84 3.52
C SER A 185 1.07 2.15 3.95
N GLN A 186 1.98 2.22 2.98
CA GLN A 186 3.42 2.35 3.20
C GLN A 186 4.01 3.56 2.45
N SER A 187 3.17 4.50 2.00
CA SER A 187 3.60 5.71 1.26
C SER A 187 3.46 6.97 2.11
N LEU A 188 4.44 7.87 2.03
CA LEU A 188 4.38 9.19 2.67
C LEU A 188 3.67 10.25 1.82
N GLN A 189 3.42 9.97 0.54
CA GLN A 189 2.61 10.81 -0.35
C GLN A 189 1.62 9.91 -1.09
N PRO A 190 0.62 9.39 -0.37
CA PRO A 190 -0.24 8.32 -0.90
C PRO A 190 -1.13 8.80 -2.06
N ASP A 191 -1.25 7.98 -3.12
CA ASP A 191 -2.34 8.12 -4.11
C ASP A 191 -3.59 7.40 -3.59
N LEU A 192 -4.55 8.18 -3.07
CA LEU A 192 -5.78 7.68 -2.47
C LEU A 192 -6.64 6.85 -3.45
N LYS A 193 -6.48 7.04 -4.76
CA LYS A 193 -7.34 6.46 -5.78
C LYS A 193 -6.75 5.16 -6.33
N GLU A 194 -5.55 5.21 -6.88
CA GLU A 194 -5.02 4.13 -7.72
C GLU A 194 -4.08 3.17 -6.96
N ALA A 195 -3.48 3.57 -5.83
CA ALA A 195 -2.57 2.73 -5.05
C ALA A 195 -3.25 1.47 -4.47
N ARG A 196 -2.46 0.46 -4.10
CA ARG A 196 -2.93 -0.74 -3.39
C ARG A 196 -3.61 -0.36 -2.07
N GLY A 197 -4.81 -0.88 -1.84
CA GLY A 197 -5.67 -0.49 -0.72
C GLY A 197 -6.48 0.80 -0.97
N GLY A 198 -6.36 1.41 -2.15
CA GLY A 198 -7.04 2.67 -2.49
C GLY A 198 -8.49 2.55 -2.94
N LEU A 199 -9.08 3.67 -3.35
CA LEU A 199 -10.51 3.74 -3.72
C LEU A 199 -10.84 2.86 -4.94
N ARG A 200 -9.90 2.67 -5.88
CA ARG A 200 -10.07 1.81 -7.07
C ARG A 200 -10.15 0.33 -6.69
N ASP A 201 -9.46 -0.09 -5.63
CA ASP A 201 -9.52 -1.47 -5.12
C ASP A 201 -10.95 -1.83 -4.65
N MET A 202 -11.69 -0.86 -4.11
CA MET A 202 -13.10 -1.06 -3.75
C MET A 202 -14.04 -1.18 -4.96
N VAL A 203 -13.68 -0.60 -6.11
CA VAL A 203 -14.38 -0.83 -7.39
C VAL A 203 -14.15 -2.26 -7.86
N VAL A 204 -12.90 -2.74 -7.78
CA VAL A 204 -12.56 -4.14 -8.12
C VAL A 204 -13.31 -5.11 -7.22
N LEU A 205 -13.35 -4.86 -5.92
CA LEU A 205 -14.08 -5.68 -4.96
C LEU A 205 -15.58 -5.78 -5.31
N ARG A 206 -16.22 -4.67 -5.70
CA ARG A 206 -17.60 -4.66 -6.19
C ARG A 206 -17.76 -5.44 -7.49
N ALA A 207 -16.83 -5.30 -8.43
CA ALA A 207 -16.88 -6.02 -9.71
C ALA A 207 -16.76 -7.54 -9.51
N LEU A 208 -15.84 -7.98 -8.63
CA LEU A 208 -15.71 -9.38 -8.22
C LEU A 208 -17.00 -9.89 -7.57
N THR A 209 -17.61 -9.12 -6.68
CA THR A 209 -18.88 -9.51 -6.04
C THR A 209 -20.02 -9.66 -7.07
N ARG A 210 -20.14 -8.70 -8.00
CA ARG A 210 -21.16 -8.74 -9.06
C ARG A 210 -20.98 -9.87 -10.06
N SER A 211 -19.79 -10.46 -10.11
CA SER A 211 -19.49 -11.63 -10.94
C SER A 211 -20.08 -12.95 -10.39
N TRP A 212 -20.53 -12.96 -9.13
CA TRP A 212 -20.94 -14.16 -8.38
C TRP A 212 -19.85 -15.23 -8.23
N LEU A 213 -18.57 -14.82 -8.31
CA LEU A 213 -17.44 -15.69 -8.03
C LEU A 213 -17.05 -15.69 -6.55
N ALA A 214 -17.38 -14.63 -5.83
CA ALA A 214 -17.11 -14.46 -4.41
C ALA A 214 -18.13 -13.50 -3.78
N ASP A 215 -18.31 -13.63 -2.46
CA ASP A 215 -19.13 -12.73 -1.66
C ASP A 215 -18.34 -11.49 -1.22
N ARG A 216 -19.04 -10.39 -0.98
CA ARG A 216 -18.43 -9.16 -0.45
C ARG A 216 -18.23 -9.26 1.05
N PRO A 217 -17.01 -9.03 1.58
CA PRO A 217 -16.86 -8.78 3.01
C PRO A 217 -17.50 -7.44 3.37
N HIS A 218 -18.36 -7.45 4.40
CA HIS A 218 -19.05 -6.27 4.92
C HIS A 218 -18.43 -5.78 6.23
N GLY A 219 -18.70 -4.52 6.60
CA GLY A 219 -18.28 -3.97 7.89
C GLY A 219 -16.96 -3.21 7.78
N ALA A 220 -15.86 -3.80 8.26
CA ALA A 220 -14.56 -3.11 8.31
C ALA A 220 -14.11 -2.52 6.95
N PRO A 221 -14.25 -3.22 5.80
CA PRO A 221 -13.88 -2.64 4.50
C PRO A 221 -14.77 -1.47 4.07
N ASP A 222 -16.06 -1.48 4.46
CA ASP A 222 -16.98 -0.38 4.18
C ASP A 222 -16.62 0.87 4.99
N GLN A 223 -16.24 0.69 6.27
CA GLN A 223 -15.78 1.77 7.14
C GLN A 223 -14.46 2.36 6.64
N ALA A 224 -13.49 1.51 6.31
CA ALA A 224 -12.20 1.92 5.73
C ALA A 224 -12.41 2.70 4.43
N TYR A 225 -13.30 2.23 3.55
CA TYR A 225 -13.65 2.94 2.33
C TYR A 225 -14.25 4.31 2.60
N SER A 226 -15.18 4.43 3.55
CA SER A 226 -15.75 5.72 3.94
C SER A 226 -14.68 6.70 4.42
N ARG A 227 -13.74 6.25 5.24
CA ARG A 227 -12.64 7.09 5.75
C ARG A 227 -11.74 7.58 4.62
N LEU A 228 -11.38 6.72 3.66
CA LEU A 228 -10.60 7.13 2.48
C LEU A 228 -11.37 8.14 1.60
N LEU A 229 -12.69 8.00 1.47
CA LEU A 229 -13.53 8.99 0.78
C LEU A 229 -13.54 10.33 1.52
N ASP A 230 -13.62 10.32 2.85
CA ASP A 230 -13.57 11.54 3.67
C ASP A 230 -12.22 12.27 3.49
N VAL A 231 -11.10 11.53 3.47
CA VAL A 231 -9.76 12.09 3.20
C VAL A 231 -9.68 12.71 1.80
N ARG A 232 -10.20 12.03 0.77
CA ARG A 232 -10.26 12.58 -0.59
C ARG A 232 -11.11 13.85 -0.64
N ASP A 233 -12.25 13.86 0.04
CA ASP A 233 -13.16 15.01 0.04
C ASP A 233 -12.52 16.21 0.73
N ALA A 234 -11.84 16.00 1.86
CA ALA A 234 -11.04 17.03 2.52
C ALA A 234 -9.89 17.54 1.63
N LEU A 235 -9.17 16.66 0.93
CA LEU A 235 -8.12 17.04 -0.02
C LEU A 235 -8.67 17.93 -1.16
N HIS A 236 -9.84 17.60 -1.68
CA HIS A 236 -10.51 18.44 -2.68
C HIS A 236 -10.89 19.82 -2.14
N LEU A 237 -11.35 19.90 -0.90
CA LEU A 237 -11.69 21.17 -0.25
C LEU A 237 -10.46 22.04 -0.01
N VAL A 238 -9.39 21.46 0.53
CA VAL A 238 -8.12 22.14 0.81
C VAL A 238 -7.47 22.66 -0.47
N THR A 239 -7.46 21.86 -1.53
CA THR A 239 -6.73 22.21 -2.76
C THR A 239 -7.56 22.96 -3.79
N GLY A 240 -8.89 22.90 -3.71
CA GLY A 240 -9.80 23.37 -4.75
C GLY A 240 -9.63 22.64 -6.09
N ARG A 241 -8.96 21.47 -6.09
CA ARG A 241 -8.63 20.67 -7.28
C ARG A 241 -8.99 19.20 -7.07
N SER A 242 -9.30 18.50 -8.17
CA SER A 242 -9.54 17.05 -8.19
C SER A 242 -8.20 16.30 -8.12
N ARG A 243 -7.61 16.23 -6.92
CA ARG A 243 -6.33 15.54 -6.67
C ARG A 243 -6.58 14.20 -5.95
N SER A 244 -5.86 13.16 -6.38
CA SER A 244 -5.81 11.86 -5.69
C SER A 244 -4.58 11.71 -4.79
N ILE A 245 -3.49 12.42 -5.08
CA ILE A 245 -2.23 12.34 -4.33
C ILE A 245 -2.29 13.29 -3.14
N LEU A 246 -2.17 12.73 -1.94
CA LEU A 246 -2.04 13.46 -0.68
C LEU A 246 -0.56 13.84 -0.48
N ALA A 247 -0.14 14.93 -1.12
CA ALA A 247 1.21 15.44 -0.98
C ALA A 247 1.44 16.07 0.40
N ARG A 248 2.71 16.17 0.78
CA ARG A 248 3.13 16.49 2.15
C ARG A 248 2.57 17.80 2.67
N GLN A 249 2.57 18.83 1.83
CA GLN A 249 2.09 20.17 2.15
C GLN A 249 0.58 20.23 2.40
N GLU A 250 -0.20 19.29 1.84
CA GLU A 250 -1.65 19.22 2.04
C GLU A 250 -2.05 18.39 3.28
N GLN A 251 -1.16 17.56 3.83
CA GLN A 251 -1.50 16.62 4.92
C GLN A 251 -2.00 17.33 6.19
N GLN A 252 -1.31 18.36 6.66
CA GLN A 252 -1.70 19.07 7.87
C GLN A 252 -3.06 19.81 7.68
N PRO A 253 -3.27 20.60 6.61
CA PRO A 253 -4.58 21.20 6.35
C PRO A 253 -5.72 20.17 6.18
N VAL A 254 -5.45 19.01 5.58
CA VAL A 254 -6.46 17.93 5.44
C VAL A 254 -6.80 17.34 6.80
N ALA A 255 -5.81 17.13 7.68
CA ALA A 255 -6.03 16.65 9.05
C ALA A 255 -6.95 17.60 9.82
N GLU A 256 -6.70 18.91 9.72
CA GLU A 256 -7.51 19.96 10.37
C GLU A 256 -8.97 19.95 9.89
N VAL A 257 -9.21 19.82 8.58
CA VAL A 257 -10.57 19.71 8.02
C VAL A 257 -11.33 18.49 8.53
N LEU A 258 -10.62 17.38 8.76
CA LEU A 258 -11.16 16.13 9.30
C LEU A 258 -11.25 16.11 10.82
N GLY A 259 -10.77 17.15 11.52
CA GLY A 259 -10.74 17.20 12.98
C GLY A 259 -9.75 16.22 13.61
N LEU A 260 -8.72 15.80 12.88
CA LEU A 260 -7.61 15.00 13.39
C LEU A 260 -6.57 15.89 14.06
N ALA A 261 -5.79 15.34 14.99
CA ALA A 261 -4.82 16.10 15.76
C ALA A 261 -3.67 16.65 14.89
N ASP A 262 -3.17 15.85 13.95
CA ASP A 262 -2.04 16.22 13.09
C ASP A 262 -1.98 15.35 11.81
N ALA A 263 -1.06 15.73 10.91
CA ALA A 263 -0.75 14.97 9.70
C ALA A 263 -0.32 13.51 9.96
N ASP A 264 0.28 13.21 11.11
CA ASP A 264 0.73 11.84 11.41
C ASP A 264 -0.46 10.93 11.73
N GLU A 265 -1.44 11.45 12.49
CA GLU A 265 -2.71 10.76 12.73
C GLU A 265 -3.48 10.52 11.41
N LEU A 266 -3.50 11.51 10.51
CA LEU A 266 -4.09 11.36 9.17
C LEU A 266 -3.45 10.22 8.39
N LEU A 267 -2.12 10.19 8.28
CA LEU A 267 -1.43 9.14 7.53
C LEU A 267 -1.61 7.77 8.18
N THR A 268 -1.62 7.69 9.52
CA THR A 268 -1.89 6.45 10.25
C THR A 268 -3.29 5.90 9.94
N GLU A 269 -4.29 6.79 9.88
CA GLU A 269 -5.67 6.45 9.52
C GLU A 269 -5.79 5.96 8.08
N VAL A 270 -5.12 6.64 7.14
CA VAL A 270 -5.03 6.22 5.73
C VAL A 270 -4.39 4.85 5.62
N SER A 271 -3.26 4.62 6.31
CA SER A 271 -2.54 3.34 6.25
C SER A 271 -3.35 2.17 6.80
N ARG A 272 -4.02 2.38 7.94
CA ARG A 272 -4.90 1.34 8.52
C ARG A 272 -6.08 1.03 7.60
N SER A 273 -6.72 2.05 7.04
CA SER A 273 -7.83 1.88 6.09
C SER A 273 -7.38 1.14 4.82
N ALA A 274 -6.19 1.48 4.30
CA ALA A 274 -5.60 0.83 3.15
C ALA A 274 -5.37 -0.67 3.36
N ARG A 275 -4.80 -1.06 4.50
CA ARG A 275 -4.57 -2.49 4.83
C ARG A 275 -5.87 -3.28 4.88
N VAL A 276 -6.92 -2.72 5.49
CA VAL A 276 -8.25 -3.35 5.53
C VAL A 276 -8.85 -3.53 4.13
N VAL A 277 -8.79 -2.50 3.28
CA VAL A 277 -9.28 -2.59 1.90
C VAL A 277 -8.48 -3.61 1.10
N HIS A 278 -7.16 -3.59 1.21
CA HIS A 278 -6.29 -4.53 0.51
C HIS A 278 -6.61 -5.98 0.90
N GLN A 279 -6.72 -6.25 2.20
CA GLN A 279 -7.05 -7.58 2.73
C GLN A 279 -8.42 -8.07 2.22
N ALA A 280 -9.41 -7.19 2.17
CA ALA A 280 -10.73 -7.49 1.62
C ALA A 280 -10.69 -7.87 0.13
N VAL A 281 -9.91 -7.13 -0.67
CA VAL A 281 -9.71 -7.45 -2.10
C VAL A 281 -8.99 -8.77 -2.27
N HIS A 282 -7.90 -8.98 -1.52
CA HIS A 282 -7.09 -10.19 -1.60
C HIS A 282 -7.92 -11.45 -1.32
N THR A 283 -8.65 -11.46 -0.19
CA THR A 283 -9.53 -12.57 0.20
C THR A 283 -10.66 -12.82 -0.81
N THR A 284 -11.29 -11.76 -1.32
CA THR A 284 -12.35 -11.88 -2.35
C THR A 284 -11.79 -12.43 -3.67
N MET A 285 -10.61 -11.97 -4.10
CA MET A 285 -9.94 -12.43 -5.32
C MET A 285 -9.56 -13.91 -5.22
N ARG A 286 -9.05 -14.34 -4.06
CA ARG A 286 -8.75 -15.74 -3.76
C ARG A 286 -10.00 -16.62 -3.87
N ALA A 287 -11.10 -16.22 -3.23
CA ALA A 287 -12.38 -16.94 -3.32
C ALA A 287 -12.88 -17.01 -4.78
N ALA A 288 -12.72 -15.93 -5.55
CA ALA A 288 -13.09 -15.92 -6.96
C ALA A 288 -12.30 -16.91 -7.81
N ARG A 289 -10.98 -17.02 -7.57
CA ARG A 289 -10.09 -18.00 -8.22
C ARG A 289 -10.48 -19.45 -7.88
N GLN A 290 -10.83 -19.71 -6.63
CA GLN A 290 -11.30 -21.02 -6.18
C GLN A 290 -12.59 -21.43 -6.91
N SER A 291 -13.55 -20.50 -7.01
CA SER A 291 -14.81 -20.68 -7.74
C SER A 291 -14.62 -20.91 -9.24
N GLN A 292 -13.59 -20.30 -9.86
CA GLN A 292 -13.24 -20.55 -11.26
C GLN A 292 -12.78 -22.00 -11.47
N ARG A 293 -11.92 -22.52 -10.59
CA ARG A 293 -11.40 -23.91 -10.64
C ARG A 293 -12.48 -24.96 -10.36
N ALA A 294 -13.51 -24.62 -9.60
CA ALA A 294 -14.54 -25.56 -9.16
C ALA A 294 -15.39 -26.19 -10.28
N ARG A 295 -15.57 -25.52 -11.43
CA ARG A 295 -16.40 -26.00 -12.55
C ARG A 295 -15.64 -26.66 -13.71
N SER A 296 -14.31 -26.68 -13.68
CA SER A 296 -13.53 -27.49 -14.63
C SER A 296 -13.71 -28.98 -14.29
N ARG A 297 -14.76 -29.56 -14.87
CA ARG A 297 -15.25 -30.95 -14.82
C ARG A 297 -14.29 -31.97 -14.17
N ARG A 298 -14.51 -32.27 -12.88
CA ARG A 298 -14.28 -33.59 -12.30
C ARG A 298 -15.48 -33.95 -11.42
N ILE A 299 -16.19 -35.00 -11.80
CA ILE A 299 -17.22 -35.64 -10.95
C ILE A 299 -16.47 -36.65 -10.08
N GLY A 300 -16.30 -36.33 -8.79
CA GLY A 300 -15.60 -37.16 -7.81
C GLY A 300 -15.25 -36.38 -6.53
N PRO A 301 -14.90 -37.05 -5.42
CA PRO A 301 -14.51 -36.38 -4.19
C PRO A 301 -13.30 -35.49 -4.46
N ARG A 302 -13.49 -34.19 -4.20
CA ARG A 302 -12.51 -33.13 -4.46
C ARG A 302 -11.34 -33.31 -3.49
N ARG A 303 -10.21 -33.84 -3.98
CA ARG A 303 -8.96 -33.78 -3.22
C ARG A 303 -8.28 -32.45 -3.56
N PRO A 304 -8.08 -31.55 -2.58
CA PRO A 304 -7.30 -30.35 -2.83
C PRO A 304 -5.92 -30.76 -3.35
N GLN A 305 -5.44 -30.09 -4.41
CA GLN A 305 -4.04 -30.20 -4.79
C GLN A 305 -3.25 -29.45 -3.73
N LEU A 306 -2.56 -30.24 -2.91
CA LEU A 306 -1.69 -29.78 -1.84
C LEU A 306 -0.31 -30.31 -2.19
N GLU A 307 0.58 -29.42 -2.62
CA GLU A 307 1.98 -29.77 -2.84
C GLU A 307 2.71 -29.57 -1.51
N PRO A 308 3.31 -30.62 -0.91
CA PRO A 308 3.96 -30.51 0.39
C PRO A 308 5.19 -29.61 0.33
N LEU A 309 5.32 -28.72 1.32
CA LEU A 309 6.46 -27.81 1.47
C LEU A 309 7.39 -28.17 2.65
N GLY A 310 7.01 -29.17 3.46
CA GLY A 310 7.68 -29.55 4.71
C GLY A 310 6.94 -29.00 5.94
N GLU A 311 7.23 -29.51 7.14
CA GLU A 311 6.68 -29.03 8.43
C GLU A 311 5.14 -28.87 8.49
N GLY A 312 4.41 -29.77 7.82
CA GLY A 312 2.94 -29.69 7.74
C GLY A 312 2.39 -28.54 6.87
N LEU A 313 3.26 -27.86 6.12
CA LEU A 313 2.92 -26.79 5.18
C LEU A 313 2.72 -27.32 3.76
N TYR A 314 1.84 -26.64 3.02
CA TYR A 314 1.52 -27.00 1.65
C TYR A 314 1.34 -25.76 0.77
N LEU A 315 1.64 -25.90 -0.52
CA LEU A 315 1.22 -24.95 -1.54
C LEU A 315 -0.20 -25.31 -1.98
N HIS A 316 -1.12 -24.34 -1.86
CA HIS A 316 -2.50 -24.48 -2.28
C HIS A 316 -3.00 -23.19 -2.94
N ASP A 317 -3.52 -23.30 -4.16
CA ASP A 317 -4.06 -22.16 -4.93
C ASP A 317 -3.12 -20.95 -5.09
N GLY A 318 -1.81 -21.20 -5.04
CA GLY A 318 -0.79 -20.15 -5.16
C GLY A 318 -0.48 -19.45 -3.84
N GLU A 319 -0.78 -20.07 -2.70
CA GLU A 319 -0.45 -19.57 -1.37
C GLU A 319 0.13 -20.68 -0.49
N VAL A 320 0.93 -20.32 0.51
CA VAL A 320 1.36 -21.22 1.57
C VAL A 320 0.23 -21.38 2.60
N VAL A 321 -0.17 -22.64 2.85
CA VAL A 321 -1.23 -23.01 3.78
C VAL A 321 -0.78 -24.06 4.78
N LEU A 322 -1.44 -24.09 5.95
CA LEU A 322 -1.37 -25.23 6.87
C LEU A 322 -2.17 -26.40 6.30
N GLY A 323 -1.56 -27.58 6.25
CA GLY A 323 -2.24 -28.81 5.86
C GLY A 323 -2.56 -29.72 7.03
N ARG A 324 -2.90 -30.98 6.73
CA ARG A 324 -3.15 -31.99 7.77
C ARG A 324 -1.82 -32.46 8.35
N GLY A 325 -1.70 -32.50 9.67
CA GLY A 325 -0.48 -32.94 10.37
C GLY A 325 0.51 -31.81 10.68
N HIS A 326 0.11 -30.54 10.58
CA HIS A 326 0.85 -29.45 11.19
C HIS A 326 0.78 -29.57 12.72
N ASP A 327 1.85 -29.17 13.39
CA ASP A 327 1.94 -29.15 14.84
C ASP A 327 1.90 -27.70 15.32
N LEU A 328 0.76 -27.25 15.85
CA LEU A 328 0.64 -25.89 16.42
C LEU A 328 1.40 -25.77 17.74
N ASP A 329 1.76 -26.88 18.39
CA ASP A 329 2.56 -26.87 19.61
C ASP A 329 4.06 -26.64 19.30
N ASP A 330 4.49 -26.74 18.03
CA ASP A 330 5.82 -26.34 17.59
C ASP A 330 5.91 -24.80 17.43
N PRO A 331 6.67 -24.10 18.30
CA PRO A 331 6.80 -22.66 18.22
C PRO A 331 7.58 -22.17 16.98
N LEU A 332 8.26 -23.06 16.25
CA LEU A 332 9.02 -22.71 15.04
C LEU A 332 8.15 -22.69 13.78
N LEU A 333 6.96 -23.30 13.81
CA LEU A 333 6.09 -23.48 12.64
C LEU A 333 5.79 -22.16 11.92
N VAL A 334 5.58 -21.07 12.66
CA VAL A 334 5.31 -19.75 12.07
C VAL A 334 6.49 -19.19 11.28
N LEU A 335 7.73 -19.42 11.75
CA LEU A 335 8.95 -19.03 11.04
C LEU A 335 9.19 -19.95 9.83
N HIS A 336 8.89 -21.24 9.93
CA HIS A 336 8.92 -22.16 8.78
C HIS A 336 7.92 -21.75 7.70
N ALA A 337 6.69 -21.40 8.08
CA ALA A 337 5.66 -20.93 7.16
C ALA A 337 6.08 -19.65 6.45
N ALA A 338 6.58 -18.67 7.21
CA ALA A 338 7.08 -17.41 6.70
C ALA A 338 8.24 -17.62 5.72
N LEU A 339 9.24 -18.41 6.11
CA LEU A 339 10.40 -18.67 5.28
C LEU A 339 10.04 -19.43 4.00
N ALA A 340 9.15 -20.43 4.09
CA ALA A 340 8.70 -21.20 2.94
C ALA A 340 7.97 -20.31 1.91
N ALA A 341 7.16 -19.37 2.38
CA ALA A 341 6.46 -18.38 1.57
C ALA A 341 7.44 -17.39 0.92
N ALA A 342 8.30 -16.78 1.73
CA ALA A 342 9.18 -15.70 1.28
C ALA A 342 10.24 -16.19 0.29
N THR A 343 10.86 -17.35 0.53
CA THR A 343 11.88 -17.92 -0.38
C THR A 343 11.33 -18.33 -1.75
N ARG A 344 10.04 -18.66 -1.82
CA ARG A 344 9.37 -19.03 -3.08
C ARG A 344 8.68 -17.85 -3.75
N GLN A 345 8.65 -16.68 -3.10
CA GLN A 345 7.86 -15.52 -3.53
C GLN A 345 6.38 -15.88 -3.74
N ILE A 346 5.85 -16.66 -2.80
CA ILE A 346 4.46 -17.11 -2.77
C ILE A 346 3.81 -16.48 -1.53
N PRO A 347 2.63 -15.86 -1.63
CA PRO A 347 1.96 -15.27 -0.48
C PRO A 347 1.69 -16.29 0.63
N LEU A 348 1.84 -15.87 1.88
CA LEU A 348 1.33 -16.62 3.03
C LEU A 348 -0.17 -16.40 3.13
N ALA A 349 -0.97 -17.46 3.11
CA ALA A 349 -2.42 -17.30 3.15
C ALA A 349 -2.84 -16.56 4.43
N PRO A 350 -3.68 -15.51 4.37
CA PRO A 350 -4.01 -14.74 5.57
C PRO A 350 -4.69 -15.54 6.68
N ALA A 351 -5.49 -16.55 6.31
CA ALA A 351 -6.10 -17.47 7.27
C ALA A 351 -5.04 -18.33 7.99
N THR A 352 -3.96 -18.69 7.30
CA THR A 352 -2.81 -19.37 7.90
C THR A 352 -2.09 -18.45 8.86
N ALA A 353 -1.79 -17.22 8.46
CA ALA A 353 -1.13 -16.23 9.33
C ALA A 353 -1.96 -15.96 10.59
N ALA A 354 -3.27 -15.74 10.45
CA ALA A 354 -4.19 -15.56 11.58
C ALA A 354 -4.25 -16.79 12.49
N ASN A 355 -4.35 -18.00 11.93
CA ASN A 355 -4.38 -19.22 12.73
C ASN A 355 -3.06 -19.44 13.51
N LEU A 356 -1.92 -19.15 12.89
CA LEU A 356 -0.61 -19.20 13.55
C LEU A 356 -0.48 -18.16 14.66
N ALA A 357 -1.05 -16.97 14.47
CA ALA A 357 -1.04 -15.90 15.47
C ALA A 357 -1.93 -16.22 16.69
N GLU A 358 -3.13 -16.76 16.43
CA GLU A 358 -4.14 -17.02 17.46
C GLU A 358 -3.89 -18.33 18.22
N ASN A 359 -3.47 -19.39 17.51
CA ASN A 359 -3.43 -20.75 18.03
C ASN A 359 -2.03 -21.38 18.04
N GLY A 360 -1.02 -20.73 17.46
CA GLY A 360 0.35 -21.23 17.46
C GLY A 360 1.04 -21.07 18.82
N ALA A 361 1.90 -22.02 19.17
CA ALA A 361 2.73 -21.92 20.36
C ALA A 361 3.66 -20.69 20.30
N PRO A 362 3.74 -19.89 21.37
CA PRO A 362 4.62 -18.73 21.39
C PRO A 362 6.09 -19.15 21.44
N LEU A 363 6.95 -18.39 20.76
CA LEU A 363 8.40 -18.56 20.87
C LEU A 363 8.87 -18.30 22.31
N PRO A 364 9.74 -19.15 22.88
CA PRO A 364 10.25 -18.94 24.24
C PRO A 364 11.16 -17.71 24.28
N ARG A 365 11.45 -17.24 25.51
CA ARG A 365 12.27 -16.05 25.75
C ARG A 365 13.45 -16.43 26.66
N PRO A 366 14.70 -16.33 26.20
CA PRO A 366 15.14 -15.95 24.85
C PRO A 366 14.74 -16.99 23.79
N TRP A 367 14.75 -16.59 22.53
CA TRP A 367 14.48 -17.50 21.41
C TRP A 367 15.54 -18.60 21.31
N PRO A 368 15.17 -19.82 20.90
CA PRO A 368 16.15 -20.88 20.61
C PRO A 368 17.00 -20.51 19.40
N GLU A 369 18.19 -21.10 19.30
CA GLU A 369 19.11 -20.84 18.19
C GLU A 369 18.48 -21.11 16.81
N GLU A 370 17.68 -22.18 16.68
CA GLU A 370 17.01 -22.49 15.41
C GLU A 370 15.99 -21.41 15.01
N ALA A 371 15.22 -20.85 15.96
CA ALA A 371 14.30 -19.76 15.66
C ALA A 371 15.05 -18.53 15.14
N ARG A 372 16.18 -18.19 15.77
CA ARG A 372 17.06 -17.13 15.30
C ARG A 372 17.57 -17.40 13.89
N ARG A 373 18.06 -18.62 13.60
CA ARG A 373 18.51 -19.02 12.26
C ARG A 373 17.40 -18.87 11.21
N LEU A 374 16.18 -19.29 11.52
CA LEU A 374 15.04 -19.15 10.61
C LEU A 374 14.68 -17.68 10.36
N LEU A 375 14.71 -16.83 11.39
CA LEU A 375 14.49 -15.39 11.24
C LEU A 375 15.56 -14.76 10.33
N ILE A 376 16.85 -15.06 10.55
CA ILE A 376 17.93 -14.53 9.70
C ILE A 376 17.75 -14.96 8.23
N ARG A 377 17.36 -16.22 7.99
CA ARG A 377 17.05 -16.71 6.64
C ARG A 377 15.82 -16.02 6.04
N LEU A 378 14.81 -15.70 6.84
CA LEU A 378 13.62 -14.98 6.42
C LEU A 378 13.98 -13.54 6.03
N LEU A 379 14.71 -12.81 6.89
CA LEU A 379 15.21 -11.46 6.56
C LEU A 379 16.11 -11.48 5.31
N GLY A 380 16.80 -12.60 5.09
CA GLY A 380 17.64 -12.85 3.93
C GLY A 380 16.93 -13.30 2.65
N SER A 381 15.60 -13.43 2.62
CA SER A 381 14.88 -14.04 1.48
C SER A 381 14.71 -13.13 0.27
N GLY A 382 15.21 -11.89 0.32
CA GLY A 382 15.02 -10.89 -0.74
C GLY A 382 13.55 -10.45 -0.86
N ASP A 383 13.12 -10.12 -2.08
CA ASP A 383 11.87 -9.39 -2.34
C ASP A 383 10.60 -10.08 -1.78
N GLY A 384 10.61 -11.40 -1.61
CA GLY A 384 9.51 -12.15 -1.00
C GLY A 384 9.28 -11.85 0.49
N LEU A 385 10.23 -11.19 1.17
CA LEU A 385 10.10 -10.79 2.58
C LEU A 385 8.92 -9.85 2.81
N LEU A 386 8.71 -8.89 1.90
CA LEU A 386 7.82 -7.75 2.14
C LEU A 386 6.36 -8.18 2.29
N GLU A 387 5.87 -9.01 1.38
CA GLU A 387 4.48 -9.47 1.39
C GLU A 387 4.20 -10.43 2.55
N VAL A 388 5.18 -11.29 2.87
CA VAL A 388 5.07 -12.22 4.00
C VAL A 388 5.11 -11.47 5.32
N TRP A 389 6.03 -10.53 5.50
CA TRP A 389 6.12 -9.72 6.70
C TRP A 389 4.84 -8.90 6.92
N GLU A 390 4.31 -8.29 5.86
CA GLU A 390 3.05 -7.55 5.90
C GLU A 390 1.87 -8.45 6.34
N SER A 391 1.82 -9.69 5.84
CA SER A 391 0.78 -10.67 6.22
C SER A 391 0.89 -11.08 7.69
N LEU A 392 2.11 -11.27 8.19
CA LEU A 392 2.38 -11.59 9.59
C LEU A 392 2.11 -10.40 10.52
N ASP A 393 2.46 -9.19 10.07
CA ASP A 393 2.23 -7.93 10.78
C ASP A 393 0.74 -7.67 10.97
N GLN A 394 -0.06 -7.83 9.91
CA GLN A 394 -1.52 -7.71 9.98
C GLN A 394 -2.17 -8.78 10.87
N ALA A 395 -1.60 -9.99 10.92
CA ALA A 395 -2.06 -11.05 11.80
C ALA A 395 -1.63 -10.86 13.27
N GLY A 396 -0.75 -9.90 13.57
CA GLY A 396 -0.24 -9.64 14.92
C GLY A 396 0.96 -10.52 15.33
N VAL A 397 1.49 -11.35 14.43
CA VAL A 397 2.67 -12.20 14.71
C VAL A 397 3.89 -11.34 14.99
N VAL A 398 4.10 -10.27 14.23
CA VAL A 398 5.26 -9.39 14.38
C VAL A 398 5.25 -8.68 15.75
N ASP A 399 4.09 -8.35 16.31
CA ASP A 399 3.99 -7.75 17.64
C ASP A 399 4.47 -8.71 18.74
N ALA A 400 4.23 -10.01 18.57
CA ALA A 400 4.71 -11.05 19.47
C ALA A 400 6.24 -11.24 19.38
N TRP A 401 6.80 -11.13 18.17
CA TRP A 401 8.23 -11.26 17.91
C TRP A 401 9.04 -10.04 18.32
N LEU A 402 8.51 -8.85 18.02
CA LEU A 402 9.18 -7.57 18.16
C LEU A 402 8.21 -6.57 18.80
N PRO A 403 8.02 -6.58 20.13
CA PRO A 403 7.07 -5.68 20.78
C PRO A 403 7.32 -4.19 20.53
N CYS A 404 8.56 -3.81 20.21
CA CYS A 404 8.92 -2.44 19.81
C CYS A 404 8.37 -2.02 18.43
N TRP A 405 7.97 -2.97 17.58
CA TRP A 405 7.50 -2.73 16.22
C TRP A 405 6.23 -1.88 16.16
N ALA A 406 5.32 -2.08 17.12
CA ALA A 406 4.06 -1.34 17.21
C ALA A 406 4.28 0.18 17.26
N ALA A 407 5.41 0.66 17.79
CA ALA A 407 5.72 2.08 17.89
C ALA A 407 6.14 2.71 16.54
N VAL A 408 6.56 1.90 15.57
CA VAL A 408 7.01 2.35 14.23
C VAL A 408 6.09 1.90 13.09
N ARG A 409 5.14 0.99 13.36
CA ARG A 409 4.15 0.51 12.38
C ARG A 409 3.38 1.69 11.75
N SER A 410 3.39 1.75 10.42
CA SER A 410 2.77 2.79 9.61
C SER A 410 3.10 4.21 10.04
N ARG A 411 4.24 4.41 10.72
CA ARG A 411 4.64 5.72 11.22
C ARG A 411 5.22 6.57 10.08
N PRO A 412 4.73 7.80 9.87
CA PRO A 412 5.30 8.67 8.85
C PRO A 412 6.74 9.11 9.16
N GLN A 413 7.55 9.30 8.11
CA GLN A 413 8.89 9.87 8.24
C GLN A 413 8.90 11.35 7.85
N ARG A 414 9.44 12.19 8.73
CA ARG A 414 9.47 13.65 8.51
C ARG A 414 10.64 14.12 7.66
N ASN A 415 11.66 13.29 7.46
CA ASN A 415 12.74 13.60 6.53
C ASN A 415 12.22 13.55 5.08
N SER A 416 12.53 14.57 4.28
CA SER A 416 11.98 14.77 2.93
C SER A 416 12.44 13.75 1.89
N ILE A 417 13.50 13.02 2.20
CA ILE A 417 14.11 12.03 1.31
C ILE A 417 13.39 10.68 1.34
N HIS A 418 12.73 10.32 2.44
CA HIS A 418 12.05 9.03 2.54
C HIS A 418 10.77 9.03 1.71
N ARG A 419 10.52 7.89 1.07
CA ARG A 419 9.29 7.61 0.33
C ARG A 419 8.30 6.78 1.17
N HIS A 420 8.80 6.07 2.18
CA HIS A 420 8.05 5.07 2.94
C HIS A 420 7.89 5.43 4.42
N THR A 421 6.85 4.86 5.04
CA THR A 421 6.71 4.79 6.51
C THR A 421 7.92 4.10 7.15
N VAL A 422 8.15 4.32 8.45
CA VAL A 422 9.34 3.81 9.17
C VAL A 422 9.44 2.29 9.07
N ASP A 423 8.36 1.57 9.37
CA ASP A 423 8.28 0.11 9.27
C ASP A 423 8.67 -0.44 7.89
N ARG A 424 8.13 0.14 6.80
CA ARG A 424 8.51 -0.26 5.44
C ARG A 424 9.96 0.09 5.14
N HIS A 425 10.45 1.24 5.60
CA HIS A 425 11.85 1.65 5.44
C HIS A 425 12.82 0.66 6.11
N LEU A 426 12.49 0.17 7.31
CA LEU A 426 13.26 -0.87 7.98
C LEU A 426 13.36 -2.14 7.11
N LEU A 427 12.25 -2.59 6.52
CA LEU A 427 12.26 -3.77 5.66
C LEU A 427 13.02 -3.54 4.34
N GLU A 428 12.90 -2.37 3.71
CA GLU A 428 13.68 -2.01 2.53
C GLU A 428 15.18 -1.99 2.84
N THR A 429 15.56 -1.48 4.02
CA THR A 429 16.95 -1.51 4.50
C THR A 429 17.44 -2.94 4.68
N VAL A 430 16.60 -3.83 5.24
CA VAL A 430 16.89 -5.27 5.33
C VAL A 430 17.11 -5.89 3.95
N LEU A 431 16.28 -5.57 2.94
CA LEU A 431 16.48 -6.08 1.57
C LEU A 431 17.84 -5.68 0.98
N HIS A 432 18.26 -4.44 1.20
CA HIS A 432 19.57 -3.96 0.77
C HIS A 432 20.72 -4.58 1.58
N ALA A 433 20.53 -4.80 2.88
CA ALA A 433 21.49 -5.50 3.73
C ALA A 433 21.63 -6.98 3.35
N ALA A 434 20.54 -7.65 2.96
CA ALA A 434 20.53 -9.05 2.53
C ALA A 434 21.40 -9.29 1.28
N ARG A 435 21.55 -8.30 0.40
CA ARG A 435 22.48 -8.38 -0.76
C ARG A 435 23.95 -8.36 -0.36
N GLN A 436 24.25 -8.06 0.90
CA GLN A 436 25.59 -7.92 1.47
C GLN A 436 25.94 -9.09 2.42
N GLN A 437 25.22 -10.22 2.31
CA GLN A 437 25.39 -11.41 3.16
C GLN A 437 26.76 -12.11 3.06
N HIS A 438 27.57 -11.77 2.06
CA HIS A 438 28.94 -12.27 1.92
C HIS A 438 29.90 -11.67 2.96
N ARG A 439 29.49 -10.62 3.70
CA ARG A 439 30.29 -10.03 4.78
C ARG A 439 30.24 -10.86 6.05
N HIS A 440 31.22 -10.66 6.93
CA HIS A 440 31.28 -11.30 8.24
C HIS A 440 30.09 -10.88 9.12
N ARG A 441 29.51 -11.83 9.87
CA ARG A 441 28.33 -11.65 10.74
C ARG A 441 27.10 -11.02 10.04
N PRO A 442 26.59 -11.63 8.95
CA PRO A 442 25.40 -11.12 8.26
C PRO A 442 24.13 -11.19 9.13
N ASP A 443 24.12 -12.05 10.15
CA ASP A 443 23.09 -12.14 11.18
C ASP A 443 22.94 -10.81 11.95
N LEU A 444 24.04 -10.24 12.44
CA LEU A 444 24.04 -8.97 13.16
C LEU A 444 23.67 -7.80 12.23
N LEU A 445 24.16 -7.82 10.99
CA LEU A 445 23.82 -6.80 9.98
C LEU A 445 22.31 -6.76 9.70
N LEU A 446 21.68 -7.92 9.48
CA LEU A 446 20.26 -7.99 9.16
C LEU A 446 19.37 -7.57 10.34
N VAL A 447 19.76 -7.93 11.57
CA VAL A 447 19.03 -7.52 12.78
C VAL A 447 19.23 -6.03 13.06
N ALA A 448 20.45 -5.50 12.89
CA ALA A 448 20.69 -4.07 13.00
C ALA A 448 19.91 -3.28 11.94
N ALA A 449 19.87 -3.76 10.69
CA ALA A 449 19.07 -3.16 9.61
C ALA A 449 17.58 -3.09 9.96
N LEU A 450 17.02 -4.16 10.54
CA LEU A 450 15.63 -4.21 10.99
C LEU A 450 15.33 -3.26 12.15
N LEU A 451 16.34 -2.88 12.95
CA LEU A 451 16.16 -2.15 14.21
C LEU A 451 16.75 -0.73 14.22
N HIS A 452 17.51 -0.32 13.19
CA HIS A 452 18.31 0.93 13.22
C HIS A 452 17.48 2.18 13.52
N ASP A 453 16.24 2.21 13.02
CA ASP A 453 15.31 3.33 13.18
C ASP A 453 14.19 3.06 14.21
N ILE A 454 14.30 2.00 15.02
CA ILE A 454 13.25 1.59 15.97
C ILE A 454 12.97 2.67 17.03
N GLY A 455 13.93 3.57 17.26
CA GLY A 455 13.80 4.70 18.18
C GLY A 455 13.07 5.91 17.60
N LYS A 456 12.61 5.89 16.33
CA LYS A 456 11.83 6.99 15.72
C LYS A 456 10.41 7.02 16.28
N ILE A 457 10.24 7.22 17.59
CA ILE A 457 8.96 7.26 18.29
C ILE A 457 8.49 8.71 18.54
N ARG A 458 7.26 8.90 19.04
CA ARG A 458 6.72 10.25 19.29
C ARG A 458 7.51 10.95 20.40
N GLY A 459 7.99 12.16 20.12
CA GLY A 459 8.69 13.00 21.09
C GLY A 459 10.16 12.65 21.34
N ALA A 460 10.75 11.74 20.55
CA ALA A 460 12.19 11.47 20.61
C ALA A 460 13.00 12.54 19.86
N ASP A 461 14.02 13.09 20.53
CA ASP A 461 14.94 14.07 19.93
C ASP A 461 16.00 13.41 19.05
N ASP A 462 16.61 12.32 19.53
CA ASP A 462 17.59 11.51 18.81
C ASP A 462 17.14 10.05 18.80
N HIS A 463 16.73 9.56 17.63
CA HIS A 463 16.19 8.22 17.49
C HIS A 463 17.25 7.12 17.62
N SER A 464 18.52 7.41 17.30
CA SER A 464 19.62 6.46 17.44
C SER A 464 19.92 6.21 18.92
N VAL A 465 19.91 7.27 19.73
CA VAL A 465 20.07 7.21 21.19
C VAL A 465 18.95 6.40 21.84
N VAL A 466 17.69 6.67 21.46
CA VAL A 466 16.52 5.98 22.00
C VAL A 466 16.44 4.53 21.51
N GLY A 467 16.81 4.29 20.25
CA GLY A 467 16.73 2.98 19.60
C GLY A 467 17.77 2.00 20.10
N ALA A 468 18.99 2.44 20.42
CA ALA A 468 20.09 1.58 20.84
C ALA A 468 19.74 0.61 21.99
N PRO A 469 19.25 1.06 23.16
CA PRO A 469 18.90 0.15 24.26
C PRO A 469 17.68 -0.72 23.93
N ILE A 470 16.79 -0.27 23.04
CA ILE A 470 15.68 -1.10 22.53
C ILE A 470 16.24 -2.24 21.70
N ALA A 471 17.16 -1.95 20.79
CA ALA A 471 17.78 -2.92 19.90
C ALA A 471 18.58 -3.98 20.68
N ALA A 472 19.33 -3.57 21.72
CA ALA A 472 20.05 -4.48 22.60
C ALA A 472 19.10 -5.50 23.27
N ARG A 473 18.01 -5.02 23.88
CA ARG A 473 17.00 -5.88 24.52
C ARG A 473 16.32 -6.79 23.52
N THR A 474 16.04 -6.30 22.32
CA THR A 474 15.45 -7.10 21.24
C THR A 474 16.42 -8.18 20.76
N ALA A 475 17.71 -7.89 20.61
CA ALA A 475 18.71 -8.90 20.25
C ALA A 475 18.80 -10.01 21.30
N LEU A 476 18.83 -9.67 22.59
CA LEU A 476 18.78 -10.65 23.69
C LEU A 476 17.49 -11.48 23.64
N HIS A 477 16.35 -10.85 23.36
CA HIS A 477 15.07 -11.55 23.19
C HIS A 477 15.11 -12.56 22.03
N LEU A 478 15.73 -12.19 20.90
CA LEU A 478 15.97 -13.06 19.73
C LEU A 478 17.06 -14.13 19.97
N GLY A 479 17.61 -14.20 21.18
CA GLY A 479 18.55 -15.25 21.61
C GLY A 479 20.02 -15.00 21.24
N PHE A 480 20.39 -13.79 20.84
CA PHE A 480 21.79 -13.40 20.78
C PHE A 480 22.40 -13.32 22.19
N ASP A 481 23.71 -13.56 22.30
CA ASP A 481 24.42 -13.35 23.55
C ASP A 481 24.64 -11.85 23.83
N ALA A 482 25.24 -11.55 24.99
CA ALA A 482 25.43 -10.18 25.43
C ALA A 482 26.42 -9.39 24.56
N ASP A 483 27.44 -10.05 24.01
CA ASP A 483 28.47 -9.40 23.18
C ASP A 483 27.90 -9.03 21.81
N ASP A 484 27.14 -9.95 21.22
CA ASP A 484 26.40 -9.72 19.98
C ASP A 484 25.32 -8.64 20.14
N ALA A 485 24.57 -8.68 21.25
CA ALA A 485 23.58 -7.65 21.56
C ALA A 485 24.22 -6.26 21.71
N ALA A 486 25.42 -6.18 22.31
CA ALA A 486 26.18 -4.93 22.43
C ALA A 486 26.69 -4.42 21.06
N VAL A 487 27.02 -5.31 20.13
CA VAL A 487 27.33 -4.93 18.74
C VAL A 487 26.09 -4.36 18.06
N VAL A 488 24.93 -5.02 18.14
CA VAL A 488 23.68 -4.51 17.57
C VAL A 488 23.32 -3.15 18.18
N GLU A 489 23.44 -2.99 19.49
CA GLU A 489 23.25 -1.72 20.18
C GLU A 489 24.13 -0.61 19.60
N LEU A 490 25.42 -0.89 19.42
CA LEU A 490 26.38 0.05 18.88
C LEU A 490 26.08 0.41 17.42
N LEU A 491 25.70 -0.57 16.60
CA LEU A 491 25.31 -0.32 15.21
C LEU A 491 24.10 0.59 15.12
N VAL A 492 23.06 0.35 15.93
CA VAL A 492 21.88 1.22 15.99
C VAL A 492 22.23 2.59 16.55
N ARG A 493 23.11 2.66 17.55
CA ARG A 493 23.56 3.93 18.14
C ARG A 493 24.29 4.82 17.13
N GLU A 494 25.14 4.23 16.30
CA GLU A 494 26.10 4.95 15.45
C GLU A 494 25.72 4.92 13.96
N HIS A 495 24.52 4.46 13.57
CA HIS A 495 24.15 4.24 12.16
C HIS A 495 24.20 5.51 11.28
N LEU A 496 24.19 6.71 11.87
CA LEU A 496 24.37 7.97 11.16
C LEU A 496 25.81 8.49 11.20
N THR A 497 26.65 7.99 12.10
CA THR A 497 27.94 8.60 12.44
C THR A 497 28.91 8.56 11.27
N LEU A 498 29.07 7.41 10.60
CA LEU A 498 30.02 7.29 9.49
C LEU A 498 29.64 8.17 8.30
N VAL A 499 28.37 8.22 7.93
CA VAL A 499 27.93 9.06 6.81
C VAL A 499 28.01 10.55 7.15
N THR A 500 27.73 10.94 8.40
CA THR A 500 27.91 12.31 8.86
C THR A 500 29.38 12.69 8.78
N LEU A 501 30.28 11.95 9.42
CA LEU A 501 31.72 12.23 9.39
C LEU A 501 32.27 12.28 7.96
N ALA A 502 31.90 11.33 7.11
CA ALA A 502 32.38 11.27 5.74
C ALA A 502 31.91 12.45 4.86
N THR A 503 30.77 13.07 5.18
CA THR A 503 30.18 14.13 4.33
C THR A 503 30.31 15.54 4.90
N THR A 504 30.62 15.68 6.19
CA THR A 504 30.75 17.00 6.83
C THR A 504 32.18 17.36 7.23
N ALA A 505 33.12 16.41 7.17
CA ALA A 505 34.52 16.62 7.53
C ALA A 505 35.47 15.99 6.49
N ASP A 506 36.76 16.33 6.56
CA ASP A 506 37.79 15.71 5.75
C ASP A 506 38.05 14.27 6.25
N PRO A 507 37.88 13.22 5.42
CA PRO A 507 38.08 11.83 5.82
C PRO A 507 39.55 11.47 6.08
N THR A 508 40.49 12.37 5.79
CA THR A 508 41.94 12.21 6.07
C THR A 508 42.39 12.93 7.33
N ASP A 509 41.57 13.83 7.90
CA ASP A 509 41.92 14.56 9.12
C ASP A 509 42.04 13.60 10.31
N PRO A 510 43.18 13.60 11.03
CA PRO A 510 43.36 12.79 12.24
C PRO A 510 42.23 12.92 13.26
N ALA A 511 41.61 14.10 13.40
CA ALA A 511 40.49 14.28 14.33
C ALA A 511 39.22 13.53 13.88
N THR A 512 38.91 13.54 12.58
CA THR A 512 37.81 12.78 11.98
C THR A 512 38.04 11.27 12.13
N ILE A 513 39.26 10.80 11.85
CA ILE A 513 39.63 9.39 11.99
C ILE A 513 39.48 8.94 13.44
N GLU A 514 40.00 9.73 14.39
CA GLU A 514 39.89 9.43 15.82
C GLU A 514 38.44 9.41 16.30
N ALA A 515 37.59 10.34 15.84
CA ALA A 515 36.17 10.31 16.12
C ALA A 515 35.50 9.03 15.59
N GLY A 516 35.84 8.62 14.36
CA GLY A 516 35.36 7.37 13.77
C GLY A 516 35.82 6.14 14.56
N LEU A 517 37.09 6.08 14.97
CA LEU A 517 37.64 4.98 15.77
C LEU A 517 36.93 4.83 17.12
N ARG A 518 36.63 5.95 17.80
CA ARG A 518 35.86 5.93 19.05
C ARG A 518 34.44 5.44 18.83
N ALA A 519 33.77 5.89 17.76
CA ALA A 519 32.41 5.47 17.43
C ALA A 519 32.33 3.95 17.22
N VAL A 520 33.30 3.36 16.51
CA VAL A 520 33.36 1.90 16.30
C VAL A 520 34.01 1.13 17.45
N ARG A 521 34.32 1.81 18.58
CA ARG A 521 35.02 1.26 19.74
C ARG A 521 36.31 0.50 19.39
N HIS A 522 37.04 1.00 18.39
CA HIS A 522 38.27 0.39 17.88
C HIS A 522 38.12 -1.08 17.42
N ARG A 523 36.94 -1.51 16.98
CA ARG A 523 36.69 -2.87 16.47
C ARG A 523 36.53 -2.86 14.96
N VAL A 524 37.34 -3.65 14.25
CA VAL A 524 37.30 -3.72 12.78
C VAL A 524 35.98 -4.31 12.29
N GLU A 525 35.43 -5.32 12.97
CA GLU A 525 34.13 -5.88 12.57
C GLU A 525 32.98 -4.86 12.64
N VAL A 526 33.05 -3.89 13.56
CA VAL A 526 32.03 -2.84 13.68
C VAL A 526 32.16 -1.84 12.53
N VAL A 527 33.37 -1.52 12.06
CA VAL A 527 33.57 -0.70 10.86
C VAL A 527 32.88 -1.35 9.66
N ASP A 528 33.10 -2.64 9.45
CA ASP A 528 32.54 -3.38 8.31
C ASP A 528 31.01 -3.45 8.35
N LEU A 529 30.44 -3.75 9.53
CA LEU A 529 29.00 -3.85 9.71
C LEU A 529 28.32 -2.47 9.61
N LEU A 530 28.93 -1.44 10.19
CA LEU A 530 28.36 -0.08 10.19
C LEU A 530 28.42 0.55 8.80
N GLU A 531 29.49 0.31 8.04
CA GLU A 531 29.56 0.70 6.63
C GLU A 531 28.45 0.02 5.81
N ALA A 532 28.29 -1.29 5.95
CA ALA A 532 27.27 -2.05 5.23
C ALA A 532 25.84 -1.61 5.58
N LEU A 533 25.59 -1.31 6.86
CA LEU A 533 24.31 -0.77 7.34
C LEU A 533 24.05 0.62 6.77
N THR A 534 25.06 1.50 6.79
CA THR A 534 24.99 2.86 6.23
C THR A 534 24.66 2.83 4.74
N GLU A 535 25.32 1.95 3.98
CA GLU A 535 25.04 1.76 2.56
C GLU A 535 23.63 1.20 2.32
N ALA A 536 23.20 0.22 3.11
CA ALA A 536 21.87 -0.37 2.99
C ALA A 536 20.76 0.66 3.25
N ASP A 537 20.88 1.44 4.33
CA ASP A 537 19.93 2.48 4.71
C ASP A 537 19.84 3.56 3.62
N ALA A 538 20.98 4.10 3.20
CA ALA A 538 21.00 5.13 2.16
C ALA A 538 20.43 4.63 0.81
N ARG A 539 20.67 3.36 0.44
CA ARG A 539 20.11 2.77 -0.79
C ARG A 539 18.60 2.58 -0.70
N SER A 540 18.07 2.24 0.49
CA SER A 540 16.63 2.03 0.71
C SER A 540 15.79 3.30 0.51
N VAL A 541 16.39 4.46 0.76
CA VAL A 541 15.79 5.78 0.51
C VAL A 541 15.81 6.12 -0.99
N GLY A 542 16.89 5.77 -1.69
CA GLY A 542 17.03 5.87 -3.14
C GLY A 542 18.25 6.70 -3.61
N ALA A 543 18.36 6.90 -4.93
CA ALA A 543 19.55 7.48 -5.56
C ALA A 543 19.93 8.91 -5.09
N LYS A 544 18.99 9.66 -4.50
CA LYS A 544 19.28 10.96 -3.88
C LYS A 544 20.01 10.84 -2.54
N ALA A 545 19.76 9.75 -1.82
CA ALA A 545 20.43 9.43 -0.56
C ALA A 545 21.76 8.71 -0.80
N TRP A 546 21.82 7.80 -1.79
CA TRP A 546 23.04 7.08 -2.16
C TRP A 546 23.54 7.45 -3.56
N SER A 547 24.63 8.23 -3.63
CA SER A 547 25.30 8.64 -4.87
C SER A 547 26.72 8.08 -4.97
N PRO A 548 27.30 7.95 -6.19
CA PRO A 548 28.68 7.49 -6.35
C PRO A 548 29.69 8.31 -5.53
N TRP A 549 29.49 9.62 -5.43
CA TRP A 549 30.31 10.51 -4.62
C TRP A 549 30.22 10.21 -3.12
N ARG A 550 29.01 10.00 -2.57
CA ARG A 550 28.85 9.60 -1.16
C ARG A 550 29.48 8.25 -0.86
N ALA A 551 29.36 7.30 -1.81
CA ALA A 551 30.01 6.01 -1.68
C ALA A 551 31.54 6.16 -1.60
N THR A 552 32.15 7.00 -2.45
CA THR A 552 33.60 7.26 -2.39
C THR A 552 34.03 7.84 -1.05
N LEU A 553 33.28 8.81 -0.50
CA LEU A 553 33.59 9.41 0.79
C LEU A 553 33.50 8.40 1.94
N LEU A 554 32.44 7.59 1.97
CA LEU A 554 32.27 6.57 3.00
C LEU A 554 33.40 5.54 2.93
N HIS A 555 33.68 4.97 1.74
CA HIS A 555 34.76 4.00 1.56
C HIS A 555 36.14 4.57 1.89
N SER A 556 36.37 5.87 1.63
CA SER A 556 37.63 6.53 1.99
C SER A 556 37.79 6.61 3.51
N LEU A 557 36.76 7.06 4.24
CA LEU A 557 36.79 7.12 5.69
C LEU A 557 36.99 5.73 6.30
N THR A 558 36.18 4.75 5.91
CA THR A 558 36.25 3.38 6.45
C THR A 558 37.56 2.68 6.08
N GLY A 559 38.13 2.98 4.91
CA GLY A 559 39.47 2.55 4.51
C GLY A 559 40.56 3.04 5.45
N HIS A 560 40.54 4.32 5.85
CA HIS A 560 41.48 4.85 6.83
C HIS A 560 41.28 4.24 8.22
N LEU A 561 40.03 4.03 8.66
CA LEU A 561 39.73 3.37 9.93
C LEU A 561 40.30 1.94 9.97
N ARG A 562 40.09 1.15 8.90
CA ARG A 562 40.66 -0.20 8.77
C ARG A 562 42.17 -0.20 8.78
N ALA A 563 42.80 0.70 8.03
CA ALA A 563 44.26 0.79 8.00
C ALA A 563 44.85 1.07 9.39
N ARG A 564 44.18 1.93 10.18
CA ARG A 564 44.64 2.26 11.53
C ARG A 564 44.44 1.12 12.53
N LEU A 565 43.37 0.34 12.38
CA LEU A 565 43.09 -0.83 13.22
C LEU A 565 43.93 -2.06 12.84
N GLY A 566 44.26 -2.23 11.55
CA GLY A 566 45.11 -3.32 11.06
C GLY A 566 46.60 -3.10 11.29
N GLY A 567 47.06 -1.84 11.36
CA GLY A 567 48.47 -1.49 11.60
C GLY A 567 48.91 -1.50 13.06
N GLY A 568 48.14 -2.12 13.97
CA GLY A 568 48.41 -2.14 15.41
C GLY A 568 49.35 -3.25 15.91
N ASP A 569 49.68 -4.24 15.08
CA ASP A 569 50.41 -5.45 15.51
C ASP A 569 51.90 -5.50 15.12
N ASP A 570 52.41 -4.52 14.35
CA ASP A 570 53.83 -4.49 13.91
C ASP A 570 54.71 -3.50 14.71
N GLY A 571 54.25 -3.05 15.88
CA GLY A 571 54.87 -1.94 16.63
C GLY A 571 55.54 -2.29 17.97
N ALA A 572 55.75 -3.57 18.29
CA ALA A 572 56.24 -3.97 19.63
C ALA A 572 57.45 -4.92 19.60
N GLU A 573 58.43 -4.70 18.72
CA GLU A 573 59.79 -5.25 18.89
C GLU A 573 60.85 -4.21 18.50
N GLN A 574 60.95 -3.11 19.24
CA GLN A 574 62.19 -2.34 19.27
C GLN A 574 62.58 -1.97 20.70
N HIS A 575 63.78 -2.44 21.06
CA HIS A 575 64.58 -2.25 22.27
C HIS A 575 64.30 -3.18 23.46
N VAL A 576 65.17 -4.18 23.66
CA VAL A 576 66.24 -4.17 24.69
C VAL A 576 67.37 -5.13 24.27
N GLY A 577 68.63 -4.68 24.26
CA GLY A 577 69.80 -5.55 24.07
C GLY A 577 71.11 -4.82 23.78
N LEU A 578 71.52 -3.93 24.68
CA LEU A 578 72.85 -3.29 24.70
C LEU A 578 73.92 -4.25 25.25
N ALA A 579 75.12 -4.11 24.68
CA ALA A 579 76.45 -4.18 25.30
C ALA A 579 76.93 -5.47 25.98
N GLY A 580 78.10 -5.95 25.53
CA GLY A 580 78.90 -6.99 26.15
C GLY A 580 79.84 -7.64 25.17
#